data_AF-A0A1H9U2V1-F1
#
_entry.id   AF-A0A1H9U2V1-F1
#
_cell.length_a   1.000
_cell.length_b   1.000
_cell.length_c   1.000
_cell.angle_alpha   90.00
_cell.angle_beta   90.00
_cell.angle_gamma   90.00
#
_symmetry.space_group_name_H-M   'P 1'
#
loop_
_entity.id
_entity.type
_entity.pdbx_description
1 polymer ?
#
loop_
_entity_poly.entity_id
_entity_poly.type
_entity_poly.pdbx_seq_one_letter_code
_entity_poly.pdbx_strand_id
1 'polypeptide(L)'
;MSVQELTAEQMAELRWQLNSRPVRALGTIARGEPLPPLPRCPGCGAVAERVDERLEDPQFGVYETALLARWLPCGHRFRGIVDPFAESVRPGGRWRP
;
A
#
# COMPACT_ATOMS: atom_id res chain seq x y z
N MET A 1 -6.78 20.12 -0.16
CA MET A 1 -6.88 18.88 -0.96
C MET A 1 -7.81 17.92 -0.23
N SER A 2 -8.86 17.45 -0.90
CA SER A 2 -9.80 16.45 -0.39
C SER A 2 -9.15 15.07 -0.33
N VAL A 3 -9.65 14.21 0.56
CA VAL A 3 -9.33 12.78 0.57
C VAL A 3 -10.21 12.09 -0.47
N GLN A 4 -9.63 11.24 -1.30
CA GLN A 4 -10.34 10.44 -2.29
C GLN A 4 -10.49 9.01 -1.79
N GLU A 5 -11.70 8.46 -1.84
CA GLU A 5 -11.92 7.05 -1.52
C GLU A 5 -11.50 6.17 -2.70
N LEU A 6 -10.68 5.15 -2.42
CA LEU A 6 -10.35 4.10 -3.37
C LEU A 6 -11.31 2.93 -3.16
N THR A 7 -11.67 2.27 -4.25
CA THR A 7 -12.38 0.98 -4.16
C THR A 7 -11.47 -0.07 -3.54
N ALA A 8 -12.07 -1.16 -3.02
CA ALA A 8 -11.31 -2.28 -2.47
C ALA A 8 -10.31 -2.87 -3.47
N GLU A 9 -10.69 -2.95 -4.76
CA GLU A 9 -9.83 -3.44 -5.85
C GLU A 9 -8.63 -2.50 -6.09
N GLN A 10 -8.88 -1.19 -6.19
CA GLN A 10 -7.83 -0.18 -6.36
C GLN A 10 -6.87 -0.18 -5.16
N MET A 11 -7.41 -0.34 -3.96
CA MET A 11 -6.63 -0.40 -2.74
C MET A 11 -5.77 -1.69 -2.68
N ALA A 12 -6.34 -2.84 -3.08
CA ALA A 12 -5.61 -4.10 -3.15
C ALA A 12 -4.48 -4.06 -4.19
N GLU A 13 -4.74 -3.51 -5.38
CA GLU A 13 -3.71 -3.33 -6.42
C GLU A 13 -2.58 -2.42 -5.94
N LEU A 14 -2.94 -1.27 -5.36
CA LEU A 14 -1.98 -0.32 -4.80
C LEU A 14 -1.14 -0.97 -3.69
N ARG A 15 -1.78 -1.75 -2.81
CA ARG A 15 -1.10 -2.45 -1.71
C ARG A 15 -0.17 -3.52 -2.25
N TRP A 16 -0.58 -4.25 -3.29
CA TRP A 16 0.28 -5.20 -3.99
C TRP A 16 1.48 -4.48 -4.60
N GLN A 17 1.31 -3.35 -5.28
CA GLN A 17 2.42 -2.56 -5.84
C GLN A 17 3.37 -2.03 -4.77
N LEU A 18 2.89 -1.67 -3.58
CA LEU A 18 3.74 -1.20 -2.48
C LEU A 18 4.48 -2.36 -1.78
N ASN A 19 3.83 -3.51 -1.58
CA ASN A 19 4.38 -4.68 -0.88
C ASN A 19 5.21 -5.62 -1.77
N SER A 20 4.93 -5.67 -3.07
CA SER A 20 5.73 -6.42 -4.06
C SER A 20 7.10 -5.78 -4.30
N ARG A 21 7.29 -4.54 -3.83
CA ARG A 21 8.61 -3.92 -3.79
C ARG A 21 9.45 -4.68 -2.76
N PRO A 22 10.69 -5.03 -3.08
CA PRO A 22 11.61 -5.64 -2.12
C PRO A 22 12.04 -4.57 -1.11
N VAL A 23 11.14 -4.14 -0.21
CA VAL A 23 11.43 -3.14 0.83
C VAL A 23 12.19 -3.78 2.00
N ARG A 24 12.46 -5.08 1.96
CA ARG A 24 13.12 -5.83 3.05
C ARG A 24 14.13 -6.88 2.60
N ALA A 25 15.08 -6.49 1.78
CA ALA A 25 16.37 -7.13 1.92
C ALA A 25 17.41 -6.05 2.17
N LEU A 26 17.89 -5.98 3.41
CA LEU A 26 19.23 -5.46 3.71
C LEU A 26 20.25 -5.92 2.64
N GLY A 27 20.03 -7.10 2.03
CA GLY A 27 20.78 -7.63 0.89
C GLY A 27 20.66 -6.89 -0.45
N THR A 28 19.53 -6.25 -0.81
CA THR A 28 19.37 -5.58 -2.12
C THR A 28 20.09 -4.22 -2.15
N ILE A 29 19.98 -3.45 -1.06
CA ILE A 29 20.73 -2.20 -0.88
C ILE A 29 22.24 -2.52 -0.79
N ALA A 30 22.62 -3.59 -0.09
CA ALA A 30 24.01 -4.04 0.00
C ALA A 30 24.59 -4.52 -1.35
N ARG A 31 23.75 -4.94 -2.31
CA ARG A 31 24.15 -5.37 -3.66
C ARG A 31 24.19 -4.23 -4.69
N GLY A 32 23.78 -3.01 -4.31
CA GLY A 32 23.72 -1.87 -5.24
C GLY A 32 22.66 -2.00 -6.33
N GLU A 33 21.66 -2.87 -6.14
CA GLU A 33 20.56 -3.02 -7.10
C GLU A 33 19.57 -1.85 -6.93
N PRO A 34 19.14 -1.20 -8.03
CA PRO A 34 18.22 -0.08 -7.96
C PRO A 34 16.86 -0.55 -7.41
N LEU A 35 16.35 0.17 -6.40
CA LEU A 35 15.02 -0.08 -5.89
C LEU A 35 13.97 0.20 -6.98
N PRO A 36 12.93 -0.63 -7.11
CA PRO A 36 11.86 -0.34 -8.06
C PRO A 36 11.18 1.00 -7.72
N PRO A 37 10.77 1.78 -8.73
CA PRO A 37 10.17 3.09 -8.54
C PRO A 37 8.88 3.00 -7.70
N LEU A 38 8.56 4.07 -7.00
CA LEU A 38 7.27 4.19 -6.30
C LEU A 38 6.12 4.26 -7.31
N PRO A 39 4.92 3.77 -6.95
CA PRO A 39 3.74 3.90 -7.80
C PRO A 39 3.40 5.38 -8.02
N ARG A 40 2.94 5.70 -9.22
CA ARG A 40 2.47 7.05 -9.56
C ARG A 40 1.26 7.42 -8.72
N CYS A 41 1.06 8.72 -8.52
CA CYS A 41 -0.13 9.23 -7.85
C CYS A 41 -1.39 8.88 -8.68
N PRO A 42 -2.39 8.19 -8.10
CA PRO A 42 -3.63 7.87 -8.83
C PRO A 42 -4.41 9.09 -9.31
N GLY A 43 -4.32 10.21 -8.58
CA GLY A 43 -5.11 11.41 -8.87
C GLY A 43 -4.52 12.32 -9.94
N CYS A 44 -3.19 12.34 -10.12
CA CYS A 44 -2.53 13.24 -11.08
C CYS A 44 -1.42 12.60 -11.92
N GLY A 45 -1.13 11.31 -11.75
CA GLY A 45 -0.09 10.60 -12.49
C GLY A 45 1.36 11.00 -12.17
N ALA A 46 1.56 11.91 -11.20
CA ALA A 46 2.88 12.35 -10.77
C ALA A 46 3.74 11.18 -10.26
N VAL A 47 5.03 11.21 -10.58
CA VAL A 47 6.01 10.28 -9.99
C VAL A 47 6.10 10.57 -8.50
N ALA A 48 5.90 9.55 -7.68
CA ALA A 48 5.99 9.69 -6.24
C ALA A 48 7.46 9.62 -5.81
N GLU A 49 7.88 10.57 -4.99
CA GLU A 49 9.16 10.49 -4.27
C GLU A 49 9.00 9.76 -2.93
N ARG A 50 7.79 9.87 -2.36
CA ARG A 50 7.42 9.25 -1.09
C ARG A 50 5.92 9.01 -1.04
N VAL A 51 5.55 7.90 -0.37
CA VAL A 51 4.16 7.60 0.00
C VAL A 51 4.14 7.44 1.52
N ASP A 52 3.40 8.31 2.20
CA ASP A 52 3.16 8.18 3.64
C ASP A 52 1.88 7.38 3.86
N GLU A 53 2.00 6.30 4.64
CA GLU A 53 0.89 5.38 4.95
C GLU A 53 0.56 5.47 6.45
N ARG A 54 -0.72 5.58 6.78
CA ARG A 54 -1.24 5.54 8.15
C ARG A 54 -2.47 4.64 8.19
N LEU A 55 -2.43 3.62 9.04
CA LEU A 55 -3.63 2.86 9.39
C LEU A 55 -4.51 3.73 10.29
N GLU A 56 -5.80 3.78 9.99
CA GLU A 56 -6.79 4.36 10.89
C GLU A 56 -7.05 3.40 12.04
N ASP A 57 -7.34 3.96 13.22
CA ASP A 57 -7.70 3.17 14.38
C ASP A 57 -9.00 2.41 14.10
N PRO A 58 -9.08 1.11 14.45
CA PRO A 58 -10.31 0.34 14.29
C PRO A 58 -11.41 0.98 15.16
N GLN A 59 -12.56 1.26 14.56
CA GLN A 59 -13.72 1.77 15.28
C GLN A 59 -14.45 0.60 15.97
N PHE A 60 -14.98 0.83 17.17
CA PHE A 60 -15.69 -0.20 17.91
C PHE A 60 -16.91 -0.70 17.11
N GLY A 61 -16.98 -2.01 16.86
CA GLY A 61 -18.03 -2.64 16.05
C GLY A 61 -17.80 -2.59 14.53
N VAL A 62 -16.67 -2.06 14.06
CA VAL A 62 -16.25 -2.08 12.65
C VAL A 62 -15.08 -3.05 12.49
N TYR A 63 -15.29 -4.13 11.73
CA TYR A 63 -14.25 -5.14 11.45
C TYR A 63 -13.29 -4.73 10.33
N GLU A 64 -13.56 -3.60 9.68
CA GLU A 64 -12.77 -3.06 8.57
C GLU A 64 -11.71 -2.10 9.09
N THR A 65 -10.48 -2.24 8.62
CA THR A 65 -9.41 -1.26 8.87
C THR A 65 -9.23 -0.40 7.62
N ALA A 66 -9.10 0.91 7.79
CA ALA A 66 -8.83 1.80 6.66
C ALA A 66 -7.35 2.21 6.64
N LEU A 67 -6.79 2.31 5.45
CA LEU A 67 -5.48 2.90 5.22
C LEU A 67 -5.65 4.28 4.59
N LEU A 68 -5.02 5.28 5.20
CA LEU A 68 -4.83 6.60 4.60
C LEU A 68 -3.42 6.67 4.01
N ALA A 69 -3.33 6.92 2.71
CA ALA A 69 -2.08 7.04 1.99
C ALA A 69 -1.94 8.42 1.34
N ARG A 70 -0.77 9.04 1.44
CA ARG A 70 -0.46 10.37 0.88
C ARG A 70 0.73 10.31 -0.05
N TRP A 71 0.54 10.78 -1.29
CA TRP A 71 1.59 10.89 -2.29
C TRP A 71 2.31 12.23 -2.17
N LEU A 72 3.64 12.21 -2.22
CA LEU A 72 4.49 13.40 -2.25
C LEU A 72 5.32 13.44 -3.54
N PRO A 73 5.58 14.64 -4.11
CA PRO A 73 5.26 15.96 -3.54
C PRO A 73 3.83 16.46 -3.82
N CYS A 74 3.05 15.79 -4.68
CA CYS A 74 1.75 16.30 -5.14
C CYS A 74 0.70 16.48 -4.03
N GLY A 75 0.81 15.76 -2.91
CA GLY A 75 -0.02 15.93 -1.72
C GLY A 75 -1.37 15.23 -1.74
N HIS A 76 -1.70 14.49 -2.81
CA HIS A 76 -2.98 13.77 -2.91
C HIS A 76 -3.09 12.70 -1.83
N ARG A 77 -4.27 12.61 -1.23
CA ARG A 77 -4.59 11.68 -0.14
C ARG A 77 -5.66 10.73 -0.61
N PHE A 78 -5.45 9.46 -0.32
CA PHE A 78 -6.35 8.37 -0.67
C PHE A 78 -6.66 7.57 0.58
N ARG A 79 -7.92 7.17 0.72
CA ARG A 79 -8.39 6.32 1.80
C ARG A 79 -9.02 5.08 1.20
N GLY A 80 -8.74 3.92 1.76
CA GLY A 80 -9.34 2.66 1.32
C GLY A 80 -9.38 1.64 2.44
N ILE A 81 -10.38 0.76 2.40
CA ILE A 81 -10.46 -0.37 3.32
C ILE A 81 -9.38 -1.38 2.95
N VAL A 82 -8.65 -1.83 3.96
CA VAL A 82 -7.65 -2.89 3.90
C VAL A 82 -8.03 -3.98 4.89
N ASP A 83 -7.87 -5.23 4.47
CA ASP A 83 -7.90 -6.36 5.40
C ASP A 83 -6.53 -6.43 6.10
N PRO A 84 -6.43 -6.14 7.41
CA PRO A 84 -5.16 -6.19 8.13
C PRO A 84 -4.67 -7.62 8.37
N PHE A 85 -5.51 -8.64 8.16
CA PHE A 85 -5.22 -10.06 8.32
C PHE A 85 -4.98 -10.79 7.00
N ALA A 86 -5.15 -10.11 5.86
CA ALA A 86 -4.69 -10.60 4.57
C ALA A 86 -3.16 -10.51 4.49
N GLU A 87 -2.48 -11.32 5.31
CA GLU A 87 -1.11 -11.71 5.03
C GLU A 87 -1.09 -12.29 3.61
N SER A 88 -0.28 -11.68 2.74
CA SER A 88 0.06 -12.14 1.39
C SER A 88 -0.18 -13.64 1.20
N VAL A 89 -1.36 -14.03 0.72
CA VAL A 89 -1.61 -15.43 0.37
C VAL A 89 -0.72 -15.71 -0.83
N ARG A 90 0.44 -16.31 -0.56
CA ARG A 90 1.28 -16.92 -1.60
C ARG A 90 0.36 -17.84 -2.40
N PRO A 91 0.30 -17.75 -3.74
CA PRO A 91 -0.38 -18.75 -4.53
C PRO A 91 0.41 -20.06 -4.38
N GLY A 92 0.02 -20.91 -3.42
CA GLY A 92 0.69 -22.19 -3.15
C GLY A 92 0.66 -22.72 -1.71
N GLY A 93 0.14 -21.98 -0.74
CA GLY A 93 0.02 -22.47 0.65
C GLY A 93 -1.17 -23.40 0.83
N ARG A 94 -0.97 -24.72 0.65
CA ARG A 94 -1.97 -25.75 0.99
C ARG A 94 -2.26 -25.69 2.50
N TRP A 95 -3.44 -25.20 2.87
CA TRP A 95 -3.97 -25.30 4.24
C TRP A 95 -4.17 -26.79 4.57
N ARG A 96 -3.55 -27.27 5.64
CA ARG A 96 -3.92 -28.55 6.27
C ARG A 96 -4.39 -28.25 7.69
N PRO A 97 -5.54 -28.81 8.11
CA PRO A 97 -6.14 -28.59 9.42
C PRO A 97 -5.27 -29.13 10.55
#